data_AF-A0A399YUS5-F1
#
_entry.id   AF-A0A399YUS5-F1
#
_cell.length_a   1.000
_cell.length_b   1.000
_cell.length_c   1.000
_cell.angle_alpha   90.00
_cell.angle_beta   90.00
_cell.angle_gamma   90.00
#
_symmetry.space_group_name_H-M   'P 1'
#
loop_
_entity.id
_entity.type
_entity.pdbx_description
1 polymer ?
#
loop_
_entity_poly.entity_id
_entity_poly.type
_entity_poly.pdbx_seq_one_letter_code
_entity_poly.pdbx_strand_id
1 'polypeptide(L)'
;MAFSLALRQAINKALARTSAWKWFYVGIGVKRWLVVLLAGVTILSLGVAYLAVEMYREQTFPDFVYYLTLQFVPRALRALLFGALGAALVAVGLYKLNRALLAGVTTRPASLIENLNRKRMRKRDLKIVCLGGGTGMSTLLRGLKNYSDNLTAIITVADDGGSSGRLRQELGMLPPGDFRQCIAALADAEPLMARLLEYRFPNDTGLGGHAFGNLFIAAMAGVTGNSERALLESSRVLAVRGRILPSTLENVTLCADVRGTHEAQIARVAGESQIAKFGKPVERVYLEPENVPAYPDAVYALLHADLIILGPGSLYTSVLPNLLVERICQAVVEASARKLLVCNVATERGETDRYAVEDYLQALGAHCDG
;
A
#
# COMPACT_ATOMS: atom_id res chain seq x y z
N MET A 1 -14.59 38.11 23.22
CA MET A 1 -14.08 37.10 22.26
C MET A 1 -13.64 35.78 22.91
N ALA A 2 -12.96 35.79 24.06
CA ALA A 2 -12.48 34.56 24.73
C ALA A 2 -13.59 33.61 25.24
N PHE A 3 -14.76 34.15 25.64
CA PHE A 3 -15.87 33.36 26.19
C PHE A 3 -16.56 32.45 25.13
N SER A 4 -16.61 32.87 23.87
CA SER A 4 -17.22 32.06 22.79
C SER A 4 -16.30 30.92 22.32
N LEU A 5 -14.98 31.09 22.45
CA LEU A 5 -13.99 30.05 22.20
C LEU A 5 -14.01 28.98 23.29
N ALA A 6 -14.12 29.36 24.56
CA ALA A 6 -14.25 28.44 25.67
C ALA A 6 -15.56 27.64 25.60
N LEU A 7 -16.68 28.29 25.23
CA LEU A 7 -17.97 27.63 25.05
C LEU A 7 -17.94 26.67 23.84
N ARG A 8 -17.34 27.07 22.70
CA ARG A 8 -17.12 26.18 21.55
C ARG A 8 -16.20 24.99 21.88
N GLN A 9 -15.15 25.21 22.67
CA GLN A 9 -14.27 24.14 23.12
C GLN A 9 -14.96 23.20 24.13
N ALA A 10 -15.82 23.73 25.00
CA ALA A 10 -16.63 22.93 25.93
C ALA A 10 -17.69 22.10 25.19
N ILE A 11 -18.38 22.68 24.20
CA ILE A 11 -19.33 21.98 23.32
C ILE A 11 -18.61 20.91 22.49
N ASN A 12 -17.44 21.21 21.92
CA ASN A 12 -16.63 20.23 21.18
C ASN A 12 -16.06 19.12 22.09
N LYS A 13 -15.71 19.42 23.35
CA LYS A 13 -15.34 18.41 24.35
C LYS A 13 -16.53 17.56 24.78
N ALA A 14 -17.73 18.13 24.88
CA ALA A 14 -18.96 17.40 25.17
C ALA A 14 -19.37 16.49 24.00
N LEU A 15 -19.23 16.96 22.76
CA LEU A 15 -19.45 16.17 21.54
C LEU A 15 -18.36 15.11 21.28
N ALA A 16 -17.14 15.34 21.77
CA ALA A 16 -16.06 14.34 21.76
C ALA A 16 -16.30 13.22 22.79
N ARG A 17 -17.10 13.46 23.84
CA ARG A 17 -17.39 12.52 24.92
C ARG A 17 -18.48 11.49 24.55
N THR A 18 -19.27 11.73 23.51
CA THR A 18 -20.32 10.80 23.05
C THR A 18 -19.86 9.99 21.83
N SER A 19 -18.83 9.17 22.03
CA SER A 19 -18.37 8.13 21.08
C SER A 19 -19.52 7.24 20.56
N ALA A 20 -20.57 7.05 21.36
CA ALA A 20 -21.76 6.28 20.99
C ALA A 20 -22.53 6.84 19.78
N TRP A 21 -22.56 8.18 19.60
CA TRP A 21 -23.33 8.79 18.50
C TRP A 21 -22.64 8.67 17.14
N LYS A 22 -21.32 8.45 17.12
CA LYS A 22 -20.58 8.28 15.86
C LYS A 22 -20.90 6.96 15.15
N TRP A 23 -21.40 5.96 15.87
CA TRP A 23 -21.96 4.74 15.30
C TRP A 23 -23.28 4.96 14.54
N PHE A 24 -23.95 6.08 14.79
CA PHE A 24 -25.20 6.46 14.12
C PHE A 24 -24.98 7.24 12.82
N TYR A 25 -23.74 7.49 12.38
CA TYR A 25 -23.50 8.05 11.04
C TYR A 25 -24.05 7.12 9.94
N VAL A 26 -24.79 7.71 9.00
CA VAL A 26 -25.35 7.01 7.83
C VAL A 26 -24.18 6.55 6.94
N GLY A 27 -24.01 5.23 6.76
CA GLY A 27 -23.00 4.68 5.83
C GLY A 27 -22.30 3.38 6.26
N ILE A 28 -22.29 3.03 7.56
CA ILE A 28 -21.49 1.90 8.09
C ILE A 28 -22.17 0.52 7.90
N GLY A 29 -23.45 0.47 7.50
CA GLY A 29 -24.17 -0.79 7.20
C GLY A 29 -24.56 -1.63 8.42
N VAL A 30 -23.96 -1.38 9.59
CA VAL A 30 -24.31 -2.00 10.89
C VAL A 30 -25.78 -1.77 11.25
N LYS A 31 -26.38 -0.64 10.83
CA LYS A 31 -27.79 -0.30 11.08
C LYS A 31 -28.76 -1.39 10.61
N ARG A 32 -28.53 -1.95 9.41
CA ARG A 32 -29.43 -2.97 8.84
C ARG A 32 -29.38 -4.25 9.66
N TRP A 33 -28.19 -4.69 10.04
CA TRP A 33 -28.00 -5.90 10.84
C TRP A 33 -28.43 -5.73 12.30
N LEU A 34 -28.29 -4.53 12.88
CA LEU A 34 -28.78 -4.24 14.23
C LEU A 34 -30.32 -4.24 14.26
N VAL A 35 -30.97 -3.72 13.22
CA VAL A 35 -32.43 -3.81 13.05
C VAL A 35 -32.87 -5.27 12.90
N VAL A 36 -32.16 -6.07 12.09
CA VAL A 36 -32.44 -7.52 11.93
C VAL A 36 -32.27 -8.26 13.26
N LEU A 37 -31.21 -7.98 14.02
CA LEU A 37 -30.97 -8.57 15.33
C LEU A 37 -32.10 -8.19 16.31
N LEU A 38 -32.48 -6.90 16.37
CA LEU A 38 -33.52 -6.43 17.27
C LEU A 38 -34.89 -7.03 16.92
N ALA A 39 -35.22 -7.10 15.63
CA ALA A 39 -36.42 -7.77 15.14
C ALA A 39 -36.41 -9.27 15.50
N GLY A 40 -35.29 -9.97 15.27
CA GLY A 40 -35.14 -11.39 15.61
C GLY A 40 -35.30 -11.66 17.11
N VAL A 41 -34.67 -10.85 17.96
CA VAL A 41 -34.81 -10.95 19.43
C VAL A 41 -36.24 -10.67 19.85
N THR A 42 -36.94 -9.71 19.23
CA THR A 42 -38.34 -9.40 19.57
C THR A 42 -39.26 -10.54 19.19
N ILE A 43 -39.12 -11.11 17.99
CA ILE A 43 -39.92 -12.25 17.54
C ILE A 43 -39.69 -13.47 18.45
N LEU A 44 -38.43 -13.77 18.76
CA LEU A 44 -38.07 -14.88 19.65
C LEU A 44 -38.63 -14.66 21.06
N SER A 45 -38.49 -13.44 21.59
CA SER A 45 -39.03 -13.08 22.91
C SER A 45 -40.55 -13.19 22.96
N LEU A 46 -41.25 -12.81 21.89
CA LEU A 46 -42.70 -12.96 21.77
C LEU A 46 -43.09 -14.44 21.74
N GLY A 47 -42.38 -15.27 20.97
CA GLY A 47 -42.62 -16.72 20.91
C GLY A 47 -42.44 -17.40 22.28
N VAL A 48 -41.36 -17.07 22.99
CA VAL A 48 -41.12 -17.56 24.36
C VAL A 48 -42.22 -17.08 25.31
N ALA A 49 -42.67 -15.83 25.19
CA ALA A 49 -43.75 -15.30 26.01
C ALA A 49 -45.08 -16.04 25.79
N TYR A 50 -45.42 -16.39 24.54
CA TYR A 50 -46.61 -17.19 24.24
C TYR A 50 -46.54 -18.58 24.86
N LEU A 51 -45.41 -19.30 24.68
CA LEU A 51 -45.20 -20.61 25.29
C LEU A 51 -45.27 -20.55 26.82
N ALA A 52 -44.67 -19.51 27.42
CA ALA A 52 -44.70 -19.33 28.87
C ALA A 52 -46.13 -19.09 29.38
N VAL A 53 -46.96 -18.33 28.66
CA VAL A 53 -48.37 -18.10 29.00
C VAL A 53 -49.20 -19.39 28.88
N GLU A 54 -48.97 -20.18 27.85
CA GLU A 54 -49.64 -21.46 27.61
C GLU A 54 -49.31 -22.46 28.73
N MET A 55 -48.03 -22.64 29.05
CA MET A 55 -47.60 -23.45 30.19
C MET A 55 -48.25 -22.99 31.50
N TYR A 56 -48.33 -21.67 31.73
CA TYR A 56 -48.96 -21.09 32.92
C TYR A 56 -50.47 -21.33 33.03
N ARG A 57 -51.14 -21.61 31.91
CA ARG A 57 -52.58 -21.89 31.88
C ARG A 57 -52.89 -23.37 32.03
N GLU A 58 -52.04 -24.24 31.51
CA GLU A 58 -52.29 -25.68 31.44
C GLU A 58 -51.64 -26.47 32.58
N GLN A 59 -50.57 -25.95 33.19
CA GLN A 59 -49.82 -26.64 34.24
C GLN A 59 -49.88 -25.91 35.58
N THR A 60 -50.01 -26.68 36.65
CA THR A 60 -49.91 -26.17 38.03
C THR A 60 -48.44 -26.02 38.40
N PHE A 61 -48.00 -24.78 38.60
CA PHE A 61 -46.64 -24.48 39.05
C PHE A 61 -46.51 -24.54 40.57
N PRO A 62 -45.32 -24.88 41.11
CA PRO A 62 -45.04 -24.81 42.54
C PRO A 62 -45.10 -23.37 43.09
N ASP A 63 -45.36 -23.24 44.39
CA ASP A 63 -45.58 -21.94 45.08
C ASP A 63 -44.42 -20.95 44.95
N PHE A 64 -43.18 -21.41 44.78
CA PHE A 64 -42.02 -20.51 44.62
C PHE A 64 -42.10 -19.68 43.32
N VAL A 65 -42.79 -20.16 42.29
CA VAL A 65 -42.92 -19.46 41.00
C VAL A 65 -43.79 -18.20 41.13
N TYR A 66 -44.74 -18.21 42.08
CA TYR A 66 -45.56 -17.04 42.42
C TYR A 66 -44.70 -15.84 42.85
N TYR A 67 -43.70 -16.10 43.71
CA TYR A 67 -42.77 -15.09 44.21
C TYR A 67 -41.73 -14.69 43.14
N LEU A 68 -41.20 -15.67 42.40
CA LEU A 68 -40.21 -15.43 41.34
C LEU A 68 -40.77 -14.56 40.21
N THR A 69 -42.04 -14.74 39.85
CA THR A 69 -42.72 -13.98 38.80
C THR A 69 -43.48 -12.77 39.33
N LEU A 70 -43.27 -12.38 40.60
CA LEU A 70 -43.85 -11.18 41.23
C LEU A 70 -45.38 -11.08 41.07
N GLN A 71 -46.13 -12.17 41.26
CA GLN A 71 -47.58 -12.19 41.00
C GLN A 71 -48.42 -11.38 41.97
N PHE A 72 -47.90 -11.12 43.16
CA PHE A 72 -48.50 -10.21 44.14
C PHE A 72 -48.51 -8.74 43.66
N VAL A 73 -47.76 -8.41 42.59
CA VAL A 73 -47.69 -7.08 41.99
C VAL A 73 -48.71 -6.95 40.85
N PRO A 74 -49.45 -5.83 40.74
CA PRO A 74 -50.37 -5.60 39.63
C PRO A 74 -49.70 -5.81 38.26
N ARG A 75 -50.42 -6.42 37.33
CA ARG A 75 -49.89 -6.84 36.01
C ARG A 75 -49.15 -5.72 35.27
N ALA A 76 -49.69 -4.50 35.32
CA ALA A 76 -49.09 -3.32 34.68
C ALA A 76 -47.74 -2.93 35.31
N LEU A 77 -47.66 -2.92 36.64
CA LEU A 77 -46.44 -2.56 37.37
C LEU A 77 -45.35 -3.62 37.20
N ARG A 78 -45.74 -4.91 37.16
CA ARG A 78 -44.82 -6.01 36.86
C ARG A 78 -44.24 -5.92 35.45
N ALA A 79 -45.07 -5.61 34.44
CA ALA A 79 -44.61 -5.42 33.07
C ALA A 79 -43.60 -4.26 32.97
N LEU A 80 -43.84 -3.17 33.70
CA LEU A 80 -42.92 -2.04 33.77
C LEU A 80 -41.59 -2.43 34.43
N LEU A 81 -41.61 -3.17 35.54
CA LEU A 81 -40.39 -3.61 36.24
C LEU A 81 -39.51 -4.52 35.37
N PHE A 82 -40.08 -5.56 34.76
CA PHE A 82 -39.32 -6.45 33.87
C PHE A 82 -38.87 -5.75 32.60
N GLY A 83 -39.70 -4.87 32.03
CA GLY A 83 -39.34 -4.05 30.88
C GLY A 83 -38.17 -3.10 31.16
N ALA A 84 -38.21 -2.40 32.31
CA ALA A 84 -37.14 -1.50 32.73
C ALA A 84 -35.84 -2.23 33.03
N LEU A 85 -35.90 -3.37 33.72
CA LEU A 85 -34.73 -4.22 34.00
C LEU A 85 -34.11 -4.76 32.69
N GLY A 86 -34.95 -5.26 31.78
CA GLY A 86 -34.50 -5.73 30.46
C GLY A 86 -33.83 -4.63 29.65
N ALA A 87 -34.44 -3.44 29.59
CA ALA A 87 -33.85 -2.28 28.91
C ALA A 87 -32.52 -1.86 29.53
N ALA A 88 -32.40 -1.87 30.86
CA ALA A 88 -31.15 -1.56 31.56
C ALA A 88 -30.05 -2.59 31.25
N LEU A 89 -30.35 -3.88 31.26
CA LEU A 89 -29.40 -4.95 30.91
C LEU A 89 -28.94 -4.84 29.46
N VAL A 90 -29.84 -4.57 28.52
CA VAL A 90 -29.51 -4.34 27.11
C VAL A 90 -28.61 -3.11 26.96
N ALA A 91 -28.91 -2.01 27.65
CA ALA A 91 -28.09 -0.80 27.62
C ALA A 91 -26.68 -1.04 28.18
N VAL A 92 -26.56 -1.77 29.30
CA VAL A 92 -25.26 -2.14 29.88
C VAL A 92 -24.49 -3.09 28.96
N GLY A 93 -25.17 -4.07 28.35
CA GLY A 93 -24.58 -5.00 27.39
C GLY A 93 -24.02 -4.29 26.16
N LEU A 94 -24.82 -3.40 25.55
CA LEU A 94 -24.39 -2.56 24.43
C LEU A 94 -23.22 -1.66 24.80
N TYR A 95 -23.26 -1.05 25.98
CA TYR A 95 -22.16 -0.20 26.47
C TYR A 95 -20.86 -0.98 26.66
N LYS A 96 -20.92 -2.16 27.31
CA LYS A 96 -19.74 -3.03 27.51
C LYS A 96 -19.20 -3.59 26.20
N LEU A 97 -20.06 -4.02 25.28
CA LEU A 97 -19.66 -4.52 23.97
C LEU A 97 -18.96 -3.43 23.17
N ASN A 98 -19.53 -2.23 23.11
CA ASN A 98 -18.90 -1.08 22.45
C ASN A 98 -17.54 -0.74 23.07
N ARG A 99 -17.45 -0.74 24.40
CA ARG A 99 -16.18 -0.50 25.10
C ARG A 99 -15.14 -1.60 24.83
N ALA A 100 -15.53 -2.87 24.77
CA ALA A 100 -14.63 -3.98 24.47
C ALA A 100 -14.11 -3.92 23.02
N LEU A 101 -14.97 -3.58 22.07
CA LEU A 101 -14.59 -3.35 20.67
C LEU A 101 -13.64 -2.14 20.52
N LEU A 102 -13.84 -1.08 21.32
CA LEU A 102 -12.97 0.10 21.32
C LEU A 102 -11.64 -0.13 22.06
N ALA A 103 -11.62 -0.96 23.09
CA ALA A 103 -10.40 -1.29 23.84
C ALA A 103 -9.39 -2.08 23.00
N GLY A 104 -9.86 -2.87 22.03
CA GLY A 104 -9.01 -3.59 21.08
C GLY A 104 -8.43 -2.72 19.96
N VAL A 105 -8.79 -1.43 19.87
CA VAL A 105 -8.30 -0.52 18.85
C VAL A 105 -7.53 0.63 19.49
N THR A 106 -6.23 0.40 19.64
CA THR A 106 -5.22 1.35 20.15
C THR A 106 -4.96 2.55 19.23
N THR A 107 -5.65 2.65 18.08
CA THR A 107 -5.58 3.83 17.21
C THR A 107 -6.85 4.68 17.35
N ARG A 108 -6.65 5.99 17.53
CA ARG A 108 -7.69 7.01 17.81
C ARG A 108 -9.01 6.73 17.06
N PRO A 109 -10.20 6.84 17.69
CA PRO A 109 -11.50 6.48 17.08
C PRO A 109 -11.88 7.24 15.79
N ALA A 110 -11.15 8.29 15.42
CA ALA A 110 -11.25 8.93 14.10
C ALA A 110 -10.69 8.04 12.97
N SER A 111 -9.66 7.22 13.24
CA SER A 111 -8.98 6.40 12.23
C SER A 111 -9.80 5.19 11.80
N LEU A 112 -10.66 4.62 12.64
CA LEU A 112 -11.46 3.42 12.28
C LEU A 112 -12.53 3.72 11.24
N ILE A 113 -13.29 4.79 11.43
CA ILE A 113 -14.33 5.20 10.47
C ILE A 113 -13.67 5.69 9.19
N GLU A 114 -12.52 6.38 9.30
CA GLU A 114 -11.71 6.78 8.15
C GLU A 114 -11.14 5.57 7.41
N ASN A 115 -10.61 4.55 8.11
CA ASN A 115 -10.12 3.31 7.51
C ASN A 115 -11.23 2.46 6.87
N LEU A 116 -12.43 2.43 7.46
CA LEU A 116 -13.59 1.73 6.90
C LEU A 116 -14.20 2.48 5.70
N ASN A 117 -14.26 3.81 5.75
CA ASN A 117 -14.67 4.63 4.61
C ASN A 117 -13.60 4.61 3.50
N ARG A 118 -12.32 4.58 3.84
CA ARG A 118 -11.20 4.45 2.90
C ARG A 118 -11.23 3.10 2.19
N LYS A 119 -11.57 2.00 2.87
CA LYS A 119 -11.83 0.70 2.23
C LYS A 119 -13.03 0.71 1.27
N ARG A 120 -14.04 1.55 1.48
CA ARG A 120 -15.25 1.62 0.63
C ARG A 120 -15.22 2.68 -0.47
N MET A 121 -14.48 3.78 -0.28
CA MET A 121 -14.29 4.85 -1.27
C MET A 121 -13.21 4.51 -2.31
N ARG A 122 -12.45 3.43 -2.13
CA ARG A 122 -11.52 2.85 -3.13
C ARG A 122 -12.21 2.26 -4.37
N LYS A 123 -13.44 2.71 -4.66
CA LYS A 123 -14.31 2.21 -5.74
C LYS A 123 -14.00 2.82 -7.11
N ARG A 124 -12.71 2.99 -7.39
CA ARG A 124 -12.16 2.82 -8.73
C ARG A 124 -10.94 1.93 -8.56
N ASP A 125 -11.06 0.68 -9.00
CA ASP A 125 -9.99 -0.31 -9.16
C ASP A 125 -8.96 0.17 -10.20
N LEU A 126 -8.50 1.42 -10.10
CA LEU A 126 -7.55 2.01 -11.04
C LEU A 126 -6.24 1.22 -10.95
N LYS A 127 -5.94 0.52 -12.04
CA LYS A 127 -4.69 -0.21 -12.23
C LYS A 127 -3.64 0.80 -12.67
N ILE A 128 -2.75 1.13 -11.74
CA ILE A 128 -1.68 2.11 -11.97
C ILE A 128 -0.36 1.37 -12.10
N VAL A 129 0.31 1.53 -13.23
CA VAL A 129 1.65 1.00 -13.46
C VAL A 129 2.65 2.15 -13.41
N CYS A 130 3.69 2.03 -12.59
CA CYS A 130 4.78 2.99 -12.50
C CYS A 130 6.05 2.34 -13.06
N LEU A 131 6.75 3.00 -13.97
CA LEU A 131 8.06 2.59 -14.48
C LEU A 131 9.12 3.55 -13.99
N GLY A 132 10.20 3.03 -13.40
CA GLY A 132 11.30 3.85 -12.92
C GLY A 132 12.22 3.08 -11.99
N GLY A 133 12.81 3.83 -11.06
CA GLY A 133 13.77 3.33 -10.08
C GLY A 133 13.95 4.30 -8.92
N GLY A 134 14.76 3.89 -7.95
CA GLY A 134 15.25 4.74 -6.89
C GLY A 134 14.20 5.38 -5.97
N THR A 135 14.62 6.50 -5.36
CA THR A 135 13.91 7.15 -4.25
C THR A 135 12.67 7.93 -4.73
N GLY A 136 12.73 8.52 -5.92
CA GLY A 136 11.63 9.28 -6.51
C GLY A 136 10.39 8.41 -6.68
N MET A 137 10.54 7.27 -7.36
CA MET A 137 9.45 6.32 -7.53
C MET A 137 8.94 5.76 -6.20
N SER A 138 9.84 5.44 -5.25
CA SER A 138 9.41 4.95 -3.93
C SER A 138 8.54 5.97 -3.17
N THR A 139 8.84 7.27 -3.32
CA THR A 139 8.07 8.37 -2.73
C THR A 139 6.69 8.49 -3.39
N LEU A 140 6.65 8.41 -4.73
CA LEU A 140 5.41 8.40 -5.49
C LEU A 140 4.52 7.22 -5.07
N LEU A 141 5.07 6.01 -5.01
CA LEU A 141 4.34 4.79 -4.61
C LEU A 141 3.77 4.88 -3.21
N ARG A 142 4.52 5.43 -2.25
CA ARG A 142 4.05 5.67 -0.86
C ARG A 142 2.83 6.60 -0.84
N GLY A 143 2.81 7.60 -1.72
CA GLY A 143 1.66 8.47 -1.95
C GLY A 143 0.49 7.73 -2.62
N LEU A 144 0.73 7.03 -3.72
CA LEU A 144 -0.28 6.34 -4.53
C LEU A 144 -0.98 5.20 -3.79
N LYS A 145 -0.29 4.52 -2.86
CA LYS A 145 -0.87 3.46 -1.99
C LYS A 145 -2.09 3.94 -1.17
N ASN A 146 -2.23 5.26 -1.02
CA ASN A 146 -3.37 5.88 -0.36
C ASN A 146 -4.62 5.93 -1.25
N TYR A 147 -4.47 5.82 -2.57
CA TYR A 147 -5.50 6.01 -3.59
C TYR A 147 -5.90 4.73 -4.31
N SER A 148 -4.95 3.82 -4.58
CA SER A 148 -5.22 2.52 -5.20
C SER A 148 -4.48 1.39 -4.49
N ASP A 149 -5.11 0.22 -4.42
CA ASP A 149 -4.47 -1.03 -4.01
C ASP A 149 -3.93 -1.82 -5.24
N ASN A 150 -4.31 -1.45 -6.46
CA ASN A 150 -3.90 -2.07 -7.72
C ASN A 150 -2.69 -1.34 -8.32
N LEU A 151 -1.62 -1.25 -7.53
CA LEU A 151 -0.35 -0.64 -7.95
C LEU A 151 0.59 -1.71 -8.50
N THR A 152 1.23 -1.43 -9.62
CA THR A 152 2.35 -2.22 -10.14
C THR A 152 3.55 -1.32 -10.35
N ALA A 153 4.67 -1.63 -9.70
CA ALA A 153 5.95 -0.98 -9.96
C ALA A 153 6.80 -1.88 -10.86
N ILE A 154 7.18 -1.40 -12.04
CA ILE A 154 8.12 -2.05 -12.94
C ILE A 154 9.45 -1.35 -12.77
N ILE A 155 10.49 -2.13 -12.46
CA ILE A 155 11.79 -1.58 -12.10
C ILE A 155 12.91 -2.16 -12.96
N THR A 156 13.92 -1.33 -13.21
CA THR A 156 15.10 -1.74 -13.96
C THR A 156 15.97 -2.66 -13.11
N VAL A 157 16.63 -3.59 -13.78
CA VAL A 157 17.59 -4.53 -13.18
C VAL A 157 19.04 -4.22 -13.58
N ALA A 158 19.29 -2.99 -14.06
CA ALA A 158 20.59 -2.58 -14.55
C ALA A 158 21.51 -1.92 -13.49
N ASP A 159 21.01 -1.65 -12.28
CA ASP A 159 21.77 -1.08 -11.16
C ASP A 159 23.03 -1.92 -10.85
N ASP A 160 24.17 -1.26 -10.80
CA ASP A 160 25.48 -1.84 -10.45
C ASP A 160 26.17 -1.10 -9.29
N GLY A 161 25.44 -0.21 -8.62
CA GLY A 161 25.96 0.67 -7.59
C GLY A 161 25.96 0.08 -6.18
N GLY A 162 26.96 0.48 -5.38
CA GLY A 162 26.97 0.32 -3.93
C GLY A 162 26.69 -1.10 -3.42
N SER A 163 25.73 -1.23 -2.51
CA SER A 163 25.36 -2.54 -1.93
C SER A 163 24.66 -3.46 -2.95
N SER A 164 23.94 -2.92 -3.93
CA SER A 164 23.25 -3.72 -4.93
C SER A 164 24.25 -4.36 -5.87
N GLY A 165 25.18 -3.55 -6.39
CA GLY A 165 26.25 -3.98 -7.29
C GLY A 165 27.13 -5.07 -6.71
N ARG A 166 27.55 -4.92 -5.44
CA ARG A 166 28.35 -5.96 -4.77
C ARG A 166 27.62 -7.29 -4.67
N LEU A 167 26.35 -7.29 -4.22
CA LEU A 167 25.57 -8.53 -4.13
C LEU A 167 25.31 -9.15 -5.51
N ARG A 168 25.08 -8.32 -6.52
CA ARG A 168 24.93 -8.77 -7.91
C ARG A 168 26.20 -9.47 -8.43
N GLN A 169 27.39 -8.90 -8.16
CA GLN A 169 28.67 -9.47 -8.57
C GLN A 169 29.03 -10.74 -7.78
N GLU A 170 28.81 -10.74 -6.46
CA GLU A 170 29.20 -11.84 -5.58
C GLU A 170 28.25 -13.04 -5.65
N LEU A 171 26.94 -12.80 -5.83
CA LEU A 171 25.90 -13.84 -5.77
C LEU A 171 25.22 -14.11 -7.11
N GLY A 172 25.56 -13.37 -8.17
CA GLY A 172 24.94 -13.54 -9.50
C GLY A 172 23.44 -13.23 -9.53
N MET A 173 22.91 -12.49 -8.55
CA MET A 173 21.49 -12.17 -8.43
C MET A 173 21.15 -10.83 -9.12
N LEU A 174 19.87 -10.61 -9.42
CA LEU A 174 19.36 -9.29 -9.81
C LEU A 174 19.63 -8.24 -8.72
N PRO A 175 19.92 -6.97 -9.07
CA PRO A 175 20.25 -5.95 -8.09
C PRO A 175 19.05 -5.69 -7.15
N PRO A 176 19.20 -5.88 -5.83
CA PRO A 176 18.07 -5.80 -4.90
C PRO A 176 17.66 -4.38 -4.50
N GLY A 177 18.45 -3.35 -4.84
CA GLY A 177 18.31 -2.00 -4.30
C GLY A 177 16.96 -1.35 -4.56
N ASP A 178 16.54 -1.30 -5.82
CA ASP A 178 15.28 -0.68 -6.21
C ASP A 178 14.06 -1.52 -5.81
N PHE A 179 14.19 -2.85 -5.82
CA PHE A 179 13.19 -3.74 -5.25
C PHE A 179 12.96 -3.43 -3.77
N ARG A 180 14.04 -3.33 -2.99
CA ARG A 180 13.98 -2.99 -1.56
C ARG A 180 13.27 -1.65 -1.34
N GLN A 181 13.59 -0.63 -2.12
CA GLN A 181 12.95 0.69 -2.00
C GLN A 181 11.44 0.62 -2.27
N CYS A 182 11.03 -0.10 -3.31
CA CYS A 182 9.62 -0.30 -3.63
C CYS A 182 8.89 -1.13 -2.56
N ILE A 183 9.53 -2.19 -2.07
CA ILE A 183 9.00 -3.02 -0.98
C ILE A 183 8.80 -2.15 0.25
N ALA A 184 9.77 -1.35 0.67
CA ALA A 184 9.64 -0.46 1.81
C ALA A 184 8.54 0.60 1.62
N ALA A 185 8.36 1.11 0.41
CA ALA A 185 7.30 2.08 0.10
C ALA A 185 5.89 1.48 0.11
N LEU A 186 5.75 0.23 -0.33
CA LEU A 186 4.46 -0.44 -0.50
C LEU A 186 4.11 -1.40 0.65
N ALA A 187 5.05 -1.76 1.52
CA ALA A 187 4.84 -2.63 2.69
C ALA A 187 3.76 -2.05 3.61
N ASP A 188 2.80 -2.88 4.01
CA ASP A 188 1.82 -2.57 5.05
C ASP A 188 2.35 -2.92 6.43
N ALA A 189 3.58 -2.48 6.70
CA ALA A 189 4.31 -2.88 7.89
C ALA A 189 4.33 -1.76 8.94
N GLU A 190 4.51 -2.16 10.20
CA GLU A 190 4.73 -1.22 11.30
C GLU A 190 5.96 -0.33 11.00
N PRO A 191 5.99 0.93 11.50
CA PRO A 191 7.08 1.88 11.22
C PRO A 191 8.49 1.33 11.49
N LEU A 192 8.63 0.37 12.41
CA LEU A 192 9.90 -0.28 12.72
C LEU A 192 10.42 -1.14 11.56
N MET A 193 9.55 -1.88 10.87
CA MET A 193 9.96 -2.77 9.78
C MET A 193 10.46 -1.98 8.56
N ALA A 194 9.79 -0.87 8.23
CA ALA A 194 10.27 0.03 7.17
C ALA A 194 11.67 0.57 7.49
N ARG A 195 11.90 0.98 8.75
CA ARG A 195 13.23 1.42 9.22
C ARG A 195 14.26 0.29 9.17
N LEU A 196 13.86 -0.95 9.47
CA LEU A 196 14.75 -2.10 9.41
C LEU A 196 15.18 -2.38 7.96
N LEU A 197 14.26 -2.35 6.99
CA LEU A 197 14.57 -2.53 5.57
C LEU A 197 15.50 -1.43 5.03
N GLU A 198 15.41 -0.22 5.57
CA GLU A 198 16.26 0.91 5.20
C GLU A 198 17.59 0.96 6.00
N TYR A 199 17.75 0.14 7.03
CA TYR A 199 18.96 0.13 7.86
C TYR A 199 20.19 -0.22 7.02
N ARG A 200 21.24 0.60 7.15
CA ARG A 200 22.54 0.39 6.50
C ARG A 200 23.59 0.10 7.56
N PHE A 201 24.33 -0.98 7.35
CA PHE A 201 25.41 -1.38 8.24
C PHE A 201 26.58 -0.39 8.19
N PRO A 202 27.17 -0.02 9.34
CA PRO A 202 28.37 0.79 9.42
C PRO A 202 29.55 0.21 8.63
N ASN A 203 30.33 1.07 7.96
CA ASN A 203 31.40 0.70 7.02
C ASN A 203 32.60 -0.04 7.65
N ASP A 204 32.73 -0.02 8.97
CA ASP A 204 33.78 -0.64 9.77
C ASP A 204 33.54 -2.14 10.06
N THR A 205 32.45 -2.71 9.55
CA THR A 205 32.09 -4.12 9.74
C THR A 205 32.27 -4.93 8.45
N GLY A 206 32.34 -6.27 8.55
CA GLY A 206 32.32 -7.15 7.36
C GLY A 206 31.05 -7.01 6.50
N LEU A 207 29.98 -6.44 7.05
CA LEU A 207 28.75 -6.10 6.33
C LEU A 207 28.72 -4.63 5.88
N GLY A 208 29.86 -3.94 5.93
CA GLY A 208 29.99 -2.51 5.76
C GLY A 208 29.29 -1.97 4.51
N GLY A 209 28.39 -1.02 4.72
CA GLY A 209 27.66 -0.35 3.66
C GLY A 209 26.52 -1.17 3.03
N HIS A 210 26.30 -2.44 3.42
CA HIS A 210 25.12 -3.18 2.98
C HIS A 210 23.85 -2.61 3.61
N ALA A 211 22.76 -2.59 2.84
CA ALA A 211 21.44 -2.37 3.41
C ALA A 211 20.87 -3.71 3.90
N PHE A 212 20.30 -3.76 5.10
CA PHE A 212 19.66 -4.99 5.61
C PHE A 212 18.62 -5.53 4.64
N GLY A 213 17.78 -4.67 4.07
CA GLY A 213 16.78 -5.12 3.10
C GLY A 213 17.38 -5.76 1.84
N ASN A 214 18.59 -5.36 1.43
CA ASN A 214 19.28 -6.00 0.31
C ASN A 214 19.75 -7.42 0.70
N LEU A 215 20.29 -7.56 1.91
CA LEU A 215 20.70 -8.86 2.46
C LEU A 215 19.51 -9.79 2.68
N PHE A 216 18.36 -9.25 3.11
CA PHE A 216 17.12 -9.99 3.22
C PHE A 216 16.68 -10.56 1.86
N ILE A 217 16.66 -9.74 0.81
CA ILE A 217 16.31 -10.21 -0.55
C ILE A 217 17.34 -11.22 -1.06
N ALA A 218 18.63 -11.02 -0.79
CA ALA A 218 19.69 -11.97 -1.15
C ALA A 218 19.52 -13.32 -0.44
N ALA A 219 19.21 -13.31 0.86
CA ALA A 219 18.91 -14.53 1.61
C ALA A 219 17.66 -15.25 1.06
N MET A 220 16.62 -14.49 0.70
CA MET A 220 15.42 -15.04 0.06
C MET A 220 15.75 -15.69 -1.29
N ALA A 221 16.67 -15.11 -2.08
CA ALA A 221 17.14 -15.72 -3.33
C ALA A 221 17.88 -17.05 -3.07
N GLY A 222 18.74 -17.11 -2.05
CA GLY A 222 19.38 -18.35 -1.64
C GLY A 222 18.41 -19.43 -1.18
N VAL A 223 17.36 -19.07 -0.43
CA VAL A 223 16.35 -20.02 0.09
C VAL A 223 15.41 -20.51 -1.00
N THR A 224 14.98 -19.64 -1.91
CA THR A 224 14.01 -19.99 -2.96
C THR A 224 14.65 -20.60 -4.20
N GLY A 225 15.96 -20.43 -4.38
CA GLY A 225 16.73 -20.97 -5.49
C GLY A 225 16.57 -20.23 -6.81
N ASN A 226 15.70 -19.21 -6.89
CA ASN A 226 15.59 -18.34 -8.06
C ASN A 226 15.22 -16.89 -7.67
N SER A 227 15.67 -15.91 -8.47
CA SER A 227 15.44 -14.49 -8.16
C SER A 227 13.98 -14.07 -8.24
N GLU A 228 13.20 -14.67 -9.15
CA GLU A 228 11.77 -14.37 -9.31
C GLU A 228 10.95 -14.70 -8.05
N ARG A 229 11.05 -15.94 -7.55
CA ARG A 229 10.35 -16.34 -6.31
C ARG A 229 10.88 -15.59 -5.11
N ALA A 230 12.17 -15.26 -5.07
CA ALA A 230 12.73 -14.45 -4.01
C ALA A 230 11.99 -13.11 -3.87
N LEU A 231 11.74 -12.42 -4.99
CA LEU A 231 11.05 -11.13 -5.02
C LEU A 231 9.57 -11.28 -4.65
N LEU A 232 8.91 -12.30 -5.18
CA LEU A 232 7.50 -12.59 -4.88
C LEU A 232 7.29 -12.92 -3.39
N GLU A 233 8.10 -13.82 -2.84
CA GLU A 233 7.99 -14.22 -1.44
C GLU A 233 8.45 -13.11 -0.50
N SER A 234 9.48 -12.33 -0.87
CA SER A 234 9.87 -11.12 -0.10
C SER A 234 8.70 -10.14 0.01
N SER A 235 8.00 -9.90 -1.10
CA SER A 235 6.83 -9.02 -1.15
C SER A 235 5.68 -9.57 -0.29
N ARG A 236 5.47 -10.89 -0.29
CA ARG A 236 4.45 -11.55 0.53
C ARG A 236 4.76 -11.46 2.03
N VAL A 237 5.98 -11.79 2.44
CA VAL A 237 6.44 -11.75 3.84
C VAL A 237 6.28 -10.35 4.44
N LEU A 238 6.50 -9.32 3.62
CA LEU A 238 6.44 -7.91 4.04
C LEU A 238 5.06 -7.26 3.80
N ALA A 239 4.04 -8.05 3.48
CA ALA A 239 2.67 -7.59 3.24
C ALA A 239 2.60 -6.37 2.31
N VAL A 240 3.33 -6.43 1.19
CA VAL A 240 3.36 -5.37 0.17
C VAL A 240 1.97 -5.18 -0.44
N ARG A 241 1.50 -3.94 -0.50
CA ARG A 241 0.26 -3.57 -1.21
C ARG A 241 0.57 -3.20 -2.66
N GLY A 242 0.32 -4.13 -3.57
CA GLY A 242 0.63 -4.00 -4.99
C GLY A 242 1.61 -5.07 -5.46
N ARG A 243 2.10 -4.92 -6.69
CA ARG A 243 3.07 -5.80 -7.34
C ARG A 243 4.36 -5.03 -7.62
N ILE A 244 5.50 -5.68 -7.47
CA ILE A 244 6.80 -5.14 -7.84
C ILE A 244 7.42 -6.15 -8.79
N LEU A 245 7.68 -5.73 -10.02
CA LEU A 245 8.05 -6.59 -11.13
C LEU A 245 9.37 -6.09 -11.74
N PRO A 246 10.31 -6.97 -12.09
CA PRO A 246 11.45 -6.59 -12.92
C PRO A 246 10.99 -6.21 -14.34
N SER A 247 11.76 -5.36 -15.03
CA SER A 247 11.64 -5.17 -16.47
C SER A 247 12.03 -6.44 -17.25
N THR A 248 13.08 -7.13 -16.78
CA THR A 248 13.57 -8.42 -17.31
C THR A 248 14.18 -9.27 -16.19
N LEU A 249 14.18 -10.58 -16.35
CA LEU A 249 14.90 -11.50 -15.47
C LEU A 249 16.37 -11.71 -15.88
N GLU A 250 16.76 -11.18 -17.04
CA GLU A 250 18.14 -11.24 -17.51
C GLU A 250 19.04 -10.26 -16.74
N ASN A 251 20.30 -10.65 -16.58
CA ASN A 251 21.31 -9.81 -15.95
C ASN A 251 21.88 -8.83 -16.98
N VAL A 252 21.43 -7.58 -16.96
CA VAL A 252 21.74 -6.56 -17.98
C VAL A 252 22.61 -5.44 -17.45
N THR A 253 23.55 -4.97 -18.25
CA THR A 253 24.36 -3.80 -17.97
C THR A 253 23.82 -2.62 -18.75
N LEU A 254 23.62 -1.48 -18.08
CA LEU A 254 23.30 -0.23 -18.76
C LEU A 254 24.58 0.36 -19.35
N CYS A 255 24.56 0.65 -20.64
CA CYS A 255 25.65 1.28 -21.36
C CYS A 255 25.19 2.63 -21.92
N ALA A 256 26.10 3.60 -22.01
CA ALA A 256 25.86 4.91 -22.58
C ALA A 256 26.96 5.30 -23.57
N ASP A 257 26.54 5.94 -24.66
CA ASP A 257 27.41 6.71 -25.52
C ASP A 257 27.36 8.17 -25.04
N VAL A 258 28.51 8.69 -24.61
CA VAL A 258 28.66 10.03 -24.02
C VAL A 258 29.60 10.88 -24.86
N ARG A 259 29.34 12.19 -24.93
CA ARG A 259 30.21 13.11 -25.67
C ARG A 259 31.54 13.29 -24.93
N GLY A 260 32.63 12.97 -25.62
CA GLY A 260 33.99 13.02 -25.10
C GLY A 260 34.52 14.44 -24.85
N THR A 261 35.78 14.53 -24.40
CA THR A 261 36.48 15.80 -24.13
C THR A 261 36.81 16.61 -25.38
N HIS A 262 36.95 15.95 -26.53
CA HIS A 262 36.97 16.59 -27.84
C HIS A 262 35.60 16.39 -28.48
N GLU A 263 34.97 17.47 -28.97
CA GLU A 263 33.57 17.50 -29.44
C GLU A 263 33.21 16.45 -30.51
N ALA A 264 34.20 15.83 -31.15
CA ALA A 264 34.01 14.81 -32.19
C ALA A 264 34.17 13.34 -31.74
N GLN A 265 34.50 13.06 -30.48
CA GLN A 265 34.71 11.68 -30.01
C GLN A 265 33.57 11.21 -29.11
N ILE A 266 32.91 10.10 -29.48
CA ILE A 266 31.97 9.39 -28.62
C ILE A 266 32.75 8.41 -27.75
N ALA A 267 32.59 8.51 -26.43
CA ALA A 267 33.11 7.53 -25.49
C ALA A 267 31.98 6.60 -25.04
N ARG A 268 32.30 5.32 -24.86
CA ARG A 268 31.36 4.31 -24.36
C ARG A 268 31.62 4.05 -22.88
N VAL A 269 30.58 4.16 -22.07
CA VAL A 269 30.62 3.93 -20.62
C VAL A 269 29.65 2.80 -20.28
N ALA A 270 30.13 1.79 -19.57
CA ALA A 270 29.32 0.67 -19.09
C ALA A 270 29.14 0.75 -17.58
N GLY A 271 27.92 0.49 -17.12
CA GLY A 271 27.53 0.53 -15.72
C GLY A 271 26.78 1.81 -15.34
N GLU A 272 25.61 1.65 -14.72
CA GLU A 272 24.75 2.75 -14.27
C GLU A 272 25.52 3.75 -13.39
N SER A 273 26.27 3.23 -12.41
CA SER A 273 27.01 4.06 -11.47
C SER A 273 28.21 4.77 -12.09
N GLN A 274 28.71 4.30 -13.24
CA GLN A 274 29.78 4.95 -14.00
C GLN A 274 29.24 6.05 -14.89
N ILE A 275 28.07 5.84 -15.52
CA ILE A 275 27.38 6.83 -16.34
C ILE A 275 27.10 8.09 -15.51
N ALA A 276 26.53 7.92 -14.31
CA ALA A 276 26.24 9.04 -13.40
C ALA A 276 27.51 9.80 -12.95
N LYS A 277 28.67 9.13 -12.85
CA LYS A 277 29.94 9.75 -12.43
C LYS A 277 30.70 10.42 -13.57
N PHE A 278 30.47 10.01 -14.82
CA PHE A 278 31.23 10.49 -15.97
C PHE A 278 31.04 12.00 -16.20
N GLY A 279 29.84 12.52 -15.89
CA GLY A 279 29.58 13.96 -15.83
C GLY A 279 29.66 14.68 -17.18
N LYS A 280 29.45 13.96 -18.29
CA LYS A 280 29.34 14.51 -19.65
C LYS A 280 27.97 14.16 -20.24
N PRO A 281 27.45 14.97 -21.19
CA PRO A 281 26.15 14.73 -21.80
C PRO A 281 26.05 13.34 -22.41
N VAL A 282 24.99 12.63 -22.04
CA VAL A 282 24.59 11.34 -22.61
C VAL A 282 23.90 11.58 -23.95
N GLU A 283 24.39 10.95 -25.02
CA GLU A 283 23.75 11.00 -26.34
C GLU A 283 22.69 9.91 -26.47
N ARG A 284 23.02 8.68 -26.05
CA ARG A 284 22.06 7.57 -26.00
C ARG A 284 22.46 6.53 -24.95
N VAL A 285 21.47 5.77 -24.50
CA VAL A 285 21.65 4.59 -23.63
C VAL A 285 21.13 3.33 -24.30
N TYR A 286 21.71 2.20 -23.95
CA TYR A 286 21.30 0.88 -24.43
C TYR A 286 21.65 -0.20 -23.39
N LEU A 287 21.05 -1.39 -23.53
CA LEU A 287 21.31 -2.53 -22.63
C LEU A 287 22.30 -3.51 -23.28
N GLU A 288 23.13 -4.13 -22.44
CA GLU A 288 24.00 -5.24 -22.83
C GLU A 288 23.76 -6.44 -21.88
N PRO A 289 23.34 -7.61 -22.38
CA PRO A 289 23.08 -7.93 -23.78
C PRO A 289 21.86 -7.18 -24.36
N GLU A 290 21.87 -6.99 -25.69
CA GLU A 290 20.73 -6.44 -26.43
C GLU A 290 19.59 -7.47 -26.56
N ASN A 291 18.38 -7.01 -26.89
CA ASN A 291 17.20 -7.86 -27.17
C ASN A 291 16.80 -8.80 -26.03
N VAL A 292 16.91 -8.33 -24.79
CA VAL A 292 16.51 -9.10 -23.61
C VAL A 292 15.00 -9.30 -23.54
N PRO A 293 14.52 -10.48 -23.13
CA PRO A 293 13.10 -10.74 -22.98
C PRO A 293 12.51 -9.89 -21.84
N ALA A 294 11.35 -9.27 -22.09
CA ALA A 294 10.60 -8.64 -21.02
C ALA A 294 10.01 -9.68 -20.06
N TYR A 295 9.88 -9.29 -18.79
CA TYR A 295 9.15 -10.11 -17.84
C TYR A 295 7.65 -10.15 -18.22
N PRO A 296 7.06 -11.33 -18.48
CA PRO A 296 5.71 -11.42 -19.06
C PRO A 296 4.62 -10.73 -18.23
N ASP A 297 4.74 -10.81 -16.91
CA ASP A 297 3.83 -10.18 -15.95
C ASP A 297 3.88 -8.64 -16.00
N ALA A 298 5.04 -8.07 -16.34
CA ALA A 298 5.21 -6.63 -16.52
C ALA A 298 4.50 -6.15 -17.78
N VAL A 299 4.66 -6.88 -18.89
CA VAL A 299 3.93 -6.65 -20.15
C VAL A 299 2.43 -6.76 -19.93
N TYR A 300 1.97 -7.82 -19.25
CA TYR A 300 0.56 -7.99 -18.91
C TYR A 300 0.01 -6.82 -18.09
N ALA A 301 0.76 -6.36 -17.08
CA ALA A 301 0.34 -5.23 -16.25
C ALA A 301 0.19 -3.94 -17.06
N LEU A 302 1.11 -3.67 -17.99
CA LEU A 302 1.07 -2.50 -18.87
C LEU A 302 -0.15 -2.49 -19.79
N LEU A 303 -0.41 -3.60 -20.48
CA LEU A 303 -1.52 -3.72 -21.42
C LEU A 303 -2.90 -3.58 -20.75
N HIS A 304 -2.99 -3.90 -19.45
CA HIS A 304 -4.22 -3.83 -18.66
C HIS A 304 -4.27 -2.63 -17.71
N ALA A 305 -3.33 -1.68 -17.82
CA ALA A 305 -3.29 -0.50 -16.99
C ALA A 305 -4.39 0.51 -17.36
N ASP A 306 -4.89 1.25 -16.38
CA ASP A 306 -5.71 2.44 -16.62
C ASP A 306 -4.83 3.70 -16.71
N LEU A 307 -3.68 3.69 -16.02
CA LEU A 307 -2.70 4.76 -15.96
C LEU A 307 -1.29 4.16 -15.94
N ILE A 308 -0.44 4.64 -16.83
CA ILE A 308 1.00 4.36 -16.87
C ILE A 308 1.75 5.63 -16.48
N ILE A 309 2.58 5.56 -15.45
CA ILE A 309 3.40 6.66 -14.96
C ILE A 309 4.87 6.35 -15.24
N LEU A 310 5.54 7.23 -15.97
CA LEU A 310 6.97 7.20 -16.22
C LEU A 310 7.67 8.12 -15.21
N GLY A 311 8.54 7.57 -14.38
CA GLY A 311 9.21 8.29 -13.30
C GLY A 311 8.31 8.59 -12.09
N PRO A 312 8.72 9.51 -11.21
CA PRO A 312 9.94 10.32 -11.31
C PRO A 312 11.21 9.49 -11.06
N GLY A 313 12.33 9.98 -11.56
CA GLY A 313 13.63 9.34 -11.44
C GLY A 313 14.56 9.80 -12.55
N SER A 314 15.85 9.51 -12.40
CA SER A 314 16.88 9.83 -13.39
C SER A 314 16.49 9.28 -14.77
N LEU A 315 16.49 10.15 -15.78
CA LEU A 315 15.92 9.82 -17.08
C LEU A 315 16.65 8.66 -17.73
N TYR A 316 17.99 8.73 -17.75
CA TYR A 316 18.84 7.78 -18.47
C TYR A 316 19.16 6.53 -17.66
N THR A 317 19.14 6.61 -16.33
CA THR A 317 19.56 5.54 -15.42
C THR A 317 18.40 4.87 -14.67
N SER A 318 17.20 5.45 -14.64
CA SER A 318 16.02 4.87 -13.99
C SER A 318 14.81 4.68 -14.91
N VAL A 319 14.47 5.66 -15.74
CA VAL A 319 13.25 5.59 -16.59
C VAL A 319 13.53 4.85 -17.89
N LEU A 320 14.45 5.35 -18.72
CA LEU A 320 14.81 4.77 -20.00
C LEU A 320 15.25 3.30 -19.91
N PRO A 321 16.02 2.84 -18.90
CA PRO A 321 16.42 1.43 -18.82
C PRO A 321 15.27 0.44 -18.74
N ASN A 322 14.11 0.85 -18.22
CA ASN A 322 12.90 0.03 -18.27
C ASN A 322 12.35 -0.08 -19.70
N LEU A 323 12.38 1.02 -20.44
CA LEU A 323 11.84 1.13 -21.79
C LEU A 323 12.78 0.55 -22.87
N LEU A 324 14.08 0.46 -22.60
CA LEU A 324 15.05 -0.22 -23.47
C LEU A 324 14.79 -1.72 -23.62
N VAL A 325 13.94 -2.30 -22.76
CA VAL A 325 13.40 -3.64 -22.99
C VAL A 325 12.29 -3.54 -24.01
N GLU A 326 12.54 -3.98 -25.24
CA GLU A 326 11.68 -3.75 -26.42
C GLU A 326 10.19 -4.03 -26.17
N ARG A 327 9.86 -5.20 -25.60
CA ARG A 327 8.47 -5.58 -25.31
C ARG A 327 7.81 -4.72 -24.21
N ILE A 328 8.58 -4.10 -23.32
CA ILE A 328 8.06 -3.11 -22.34
C ILE A 328 7.70 -1.82 -23.05
N CYS A 329 8.58 -1.29 -23.90
CA CYS A 329 8.29 -0.11 -24.73
C CYS A 329 7.04 -0.32 -25.58
N GLN A 330 6.99 -1.43 -26.35
CA GLN A 330 5.84 -1.76 -27.19
C GLN A 330 4.54 -1.85 -26.37
N ALA A 331 4.58 -2.48 -25.19
CA ALA A 331 3.41 -2.56 -24.32
C ALA A 331 2.96 -1.18 -23.78
N VAL A 332 3.89 -0.26 -23.50
CA VAL A 332 3.55 1.13 -23.13
C VAL A 332 2.86 1.83 -24.30
N VAL A 333 3.38 1.70 -25.52
CA VAL A 333 2.80 2.32 -26.73
C VAL A 333 1.41 1.75 -27.02
N GLU A 334 1.28 0.42 -27.06
CA GLU A 334 0.05 -0.33 -27.36
C GLU A 334 -1.05 -0.16 -26.31
N ALA A 335 -0.69 0.10 -25.04
CA ALA A 335 -1.67 0.20 -23.96
C ALA A 335 -2.66 1.35 -24.20
N SER A 336 -3.95 1.09 -24.00
CA SER A 336 -5.00 2.12 -24.03
C SER A 336 -4.99 3.04 -22.80
N ALA A 337 -4.12 2.76 -21.83
CA ALA A 337 -3.92 3.53 -20.61
C ALA A 337 -3.56 4.99 -20.90
N ARG A 338 -3.92 5.90 -19.98
CA ARG A 338 -3.33 7.25 -19.98
C ARG A 338 -1.84 7.15 -19.64
N LYS A 339 -0.99 7.85 -20.37
CA LYS A 339 0.45 7.93 -20.09
C LYS A 339 0.78 9.26 -19.43
N LEU A 340 1.51 9.22 -18.32
CA LEU A 340 1.92 10.39 -17.56
C LEU A 340 3.43 10.34 -17.33
N LEU A 341 4.16 11.32 -17.84
CA LEU A 341 5.56 11.54 -17.48
C LEU A 341 5.63 12.48 -16.26
N VAL A 342 6.34 12.06 -15.23
CA VAL A 342 6.65 12.91 -14.06
C VAL A 342 8.10 13.36 -14.19
N CYS A 343 8.30 14.55 -14.76
CA CYS A 343 9.63 15.12 -14.96
C CYS A 343 10.32 15.44 -13.62
N ASN A 344 11.65 15.42 -13.64
CA ASN A 344 12.45 15.78 -12.47
C ASN A 344 12.34 17.27 -12.18
N VAL A 345 12.33 17.62 -10.89
CA VAL A 345 12.24 19.02 -10.44
C VAL A 345 13.53 19.78 -10.72
N ALA A 346 14.67 19.07 -10.73
CA ALA A 346 15.98 19.60 -11.01
C ALA A 346 16.68 18.76 -12.09
N THR A 347 17.51 19.42 -12.89
CA THR A 347 18.41 18.77 -13.83
C THR A 347 19.50 18.01 -13.09
N GLU A 348 19.91 16.88 -13.64
CA GLU A 348 20.98 16.04 -13.11
C GLU A 348 22.25 16.22 -13.94
N ARG A 349 23.35 16.52 -13.26
CA ARG A 349 24.65 16.77 -13.89
C ARG A 349 25.11 15.54 -14.67
N GLY A 350 25.46 15.72 -15.94
CA GLY A 350 25.86 14.65 -16.85
C GLY A 350 24.69 13.93 -17.53
N GLU A 351 23.48 13.95 -16.95
CA GLU A 351 22.32 13.28 -17.53
C GLU A 351 21.41 14.27 -18.27
N THR A 352 20.91 15.29 -17.57
CA THR A 352 19.85 16.19 -18.05
C THR A 352 20.23 17.66 -17.93
N ASP A 353 21.52 17.98 -18.06
CA ASP A 353 22.02 19.35 -18.01
C ASP A 353 21.27 20.25 -19.00
N ARG A 354 20.62 21.30 -18.48
CA ARG A 354 19.83 22.29 -19.24
C ARG A 354 18.59 21.73 -19.96
N TYR A 355 18.11 20.56 -19.58
CA TYR A 355 16.88 19.99 -20.15
C TYR A 355 15.65 20.83 -19.78
N ALA A 356 14.86 21.17 -20.80
CA ALA A 356 13.46 21.55 -20.70
C ALA A 356 12.57 20.30 -20.76
N VAL A 357 11.27 20.46 -20.48
CA VAL A 357 10.31 19.34 -20.49
C VAL A 357 10.21 18.66 -21.86
N GLU A 358 10.33 19.43 -22.94
CA GLU A 358 10.35 18.91 -24.31
C GLU A 358 11.56 18.00 -24.59
N ASP A 359 12.72 18.28 -23.99
CA ASP A 359 13.92 17.43 -24.15
C ASP A 359 13.71 16.05 -23.52
N TYR A 360 12.96 15.96 -22.41
CA TYR A 360 12.59 14.65 -21.84
C TYR A 360 11.73 13.85 -22.82
N LEU A 361 10.75 14.47 -23.47
CA LEU A 361 9.88 13.80 -24.44
C LEU A 361 10.67 13.41 -25.70
N GLN A 362 11.58 14.26 -26.16
CA GLN A 362 12.45 13.95 -27.30
C GLN A 362 13.38 12.78 -26.98
N ALA A 363 13.99 12.77 -25.79
CA ALA A 363 14.83 11.67 -25.35
C ALA A 363 14.03 10.35 -25.26
N LEU A 364 12.81 10.38 -24.74
CA LEU A 364 11.92 9.21 -24.74
C LEU A 364 11.62 8.74 -26.17
N GLY A 365 11.17 9.62 -27.05
CA GLY A 365 10.84 9.28 -28.45
C GLY A 365 12.05 8.82 -29.28
N ALA A 366 13.27 9.23 -28.91
CA ALA A 366 14.49 8.77 -29.56
C ALA A 366 14.90 7.34 -29.15
N HIS A 367 14.44 6.87 -27.99
CA HIS A 367 14.76 5.53 -27.44
C HIS A 367 13.56 4.57 -27.47
N CYS A 368 12.39 5.08 -27.84
CA CYS A 368 11.13 4.34 -27.92
C CYS A 368 10.46 4.71 -29.23
N ASP A 369 10.35 3.77 -30.16
CA ASP A 369 9.63 3.99 -31.42
C ASP A 369 8.12 4.15 -31.13
N GLY A 370 7.63 5.39 -30.96
CA GLY A 370 6.19 5.70 -30.79
C GLY A 370 5.89 6.81 -29.80
#